data_AF-A0A3D2WLW8-F1
#
_entry.id   AF-A0A3D2WLW8-F1
#
_cell.length_a   1.000
_cell.length_b   1.000
_cell.length_c   1.000
_cell.angle_alpha   90.00
_cell.angle_beta   90.00
_cell.angle_gamma   90.00
#
_symmetry.space_group_name_H-M   'P 1'
#
loop_
_entity.id
_entity.type
_entity.pdbx_description
1 polymer ?
#
loop_
_entity_poly.entity_id
_entity_poly.type
_entity_poly.pdbx_seq_one_letter_code
_entity_poly.pdbx_strand_id
1 'polypeptide(L)'
;MKVRVITHPSGEQIPIILDLEDMPIALPCEFIISRRYLSTNTLVRNARELSVLYQWLTTHKIELTSKLLAPKSLTEADIKGSLIEALRLDQTNSKTSAV
;
A
#
# COMPACT_ATOMS: atom_id res chain seq x y z
N MET A 1 -7.72 -1.29 2.56
CA MET A 1 -7.05 -1.49 1.26
C MET A 1 -6.58 -2.93 1.18
N LYS A 2 -6.58 -3.53 -0.01
CA LYS A 2 -6.21 -4.94 -0.18
C LYS A 2 -5.29 -5.15 -1.37
N VAL A 3 -4.37 -6.10 -1.25
CA VAL A 3 -3.49 -6.51 -2.35
C VAL A 3 -4.13 -7.70 -3.07
N ARG A 4 -4.31 -7.59 -4.38
CA ARG A 4 -4.75 -8.68 -5.25
C ARG A 4 -3.65 -8.98 -6.27
N VAL A 5 -3.30 -10.25 -6.43
CA VAL A 5 -2.35 -10.68 -7.46
C VAL A 5 -3.13 -11.03 -8.72
N ILE A 6 -2.80 -10.38 -9.84
CA ILE A 6 -3.33 -10.72 -11.16
C ILE A 6 -2.29 -11.54 -11.92
N THR A 7 -2.76 -12.46 -12.77
CA THR A 7 -1.90 -13.21 -13.68
C THR A 7 -2.08 -12.66 -15.09
N HIS A 8 -1.03 -12.08 -15.65
CA HIS A 8 -0.99 -11.64 -17.04
C HIS A 8 -0.97 -12.87 -17.96
N PRO A 9 -1.48 -12.79 -19.20
CA PRO A 9 -1.43 -13.90 -20.16
C PRO A 9 -0.04 -14.48 -20.44
N SER A 10 1.04 -13.72 -20.17
CA SER A 10 2.42 -14.22 -20.23
C SER A 10 2.80 -15.18 -19.09
N GLY A 11 1.93 -15.36 -18.09
CA GLY A 11 2.21 -16.08 -16.84
C GLY A 11 2.79 -15.19 -15.73
N GLU A 12 3.09 -13.92 -16.02
CA GLU A 12 3.59 -12.97 -15.04
C GLU A 12 2.54 -12.66 -13.97
N GLN A 13 2.96 -12.64 -12.69
CA GLN A 13 2.09 -12.33 -11.57
C GLN A 13 2.37 -10.91 -11.06
N ILE A 14 1.38 -10.03 -11.14
CA ILE A 14 1.51 -8.61 -10.79
C ILE A 14 0.58 -8.30 -9.61
N PRO A 15 1.10 -7.83 -8.46
CA PRO A 15 0.25 -7.38 -7.38
C PRO A 15 -0.31 -5.98 -7.66
N ILE A 16 -1.61 -5.81 -7.42
CA ILE A 16 -2.36 -4.55 -7.52
C ILE A 16 -2.89 -4.21 -6.12
N ILE A 17 -2.75 -2.95 -5.73
CA ILE A 17 -3.33 -2.43 -4.48
C ILE A 17 -4.67 -1.79 -4.82
N LEU A 18 -5.72 -2.30 -4.18
CA LEU A 18 -7.09 -1.83 -4.34
C LEU A 18 -7.51 -0.99 -3.13
N ASP A 19 -8.24 0.09 -3.40
CA ASP A 19 -8.86 0.93 -2.40
C ASP A 19 -10.14 0.29 -1.80
N LEU A 20 -10.96 1.09 -1.13
CA LEU A 20 -12.21 0.63 -0.49
C LEU A 20 -13.33 0.40 -1.49
N GLU A 21 -13.24 0.97 -2.69
CA GLU A 21 -14.20 0.84 -3.79
C GLU A 21 -13.77 -0.23 -4.80
N ASP A 22 -12.79 -1.07 -4.43
CA ASP A 22 -12.20 -2.09 -5.30
C ASP A 22 -11.49 -1.51 -6.55
N MET A 23 -11.12 -0.23 -6.50
CA MET A 23 -10.41 0.46 -7.59
C MET A 23 -8.89 0.44 -7.36
N PRO A 24 -8.08 0.32 -8.43
CA PRO A 24 -6.63 0.32 -8.31
C PRO A 24 -6.11 1.71 -7.91
N ILE A 25 -5.26 1.75 -6.90
CA ILE A 25 -4.58 2.99 -6.50
C ILE A 25 -3.43 3.22 -7.46
N ALA A 26 -3.50 4.28 -8.27
CA ALA A 26 -2.60 4.50 -9.40
C ALA A 26 -1.11 4.55 -9.00
N LEU A 27 -0.73 5.50 -8.13
CA LEU A 27 0.67 5.72 -7.74
C LEU A 27 1.40 4.47 -7.22
N PRO A 28 0.87 3.71 -6.24
CA PRO A 28 1.57 2.52 -5.77
C PRO A 28 1.53 1.39 -6.80
N CYS A 29 0.52 1.30 -7.67
CA CYS A 29 0.50 0.32 -8.76
C CYS A 29 1.58 0.62 -9.81
N GLU A 30 1.75 1.89 -10.20
CA GLU A 30 2.83 2.32 -11.10
C GLU A 30 4.22 2.04 -10.51
N PHE A 31 4.39 2.28 -9.21
CA PHE A 31 5.62 1.94 -8.48
C PHE A 31 5.94 0.44 -8.54
N ILE A 32 4.94 -0.43 -8.43
CA ILE A 32 5.10 -1.88 -8.55
C ILE A 32 5.45 -2.27 -9.99
N ILE A 33 4.72 -1.74 -10.98
CA ILE A 33 4.94 -2.04 -12.41
C ILE A 33 6.35 -1.64 -12.86
N SER A 34 6.84 -0.48 -12.42
CA SER A 34 8.23 -0.03 -12.71
C SER A 34 9.31 -0.98 -12.17
N ARG A 35 8.95 -1.90 -11.26
CA ARG A 35 9.85 -2.88 -10.62
C ARG A 35 9.58 -4.32 -11.02
N ARG A 36 8.83 -4.55 -12.11
CA ARG A 36 8.49 -5.90 -12.60
C ARG A 36 9.68 -6.85 -12.85
N TYR A 37 10.91 -6.32 -12.88
CA TYR A 37 12.14 -7.12 -12.93
C TYR A 37 12.46 -7.86 -11.62
N LEU A 38 11.79 -7.52 -10.51
CA LEU A 38 11.91 -8.22 -9.22
C LEU A 38 11.06 -9.50 -9.20
N SER A 39 11.39 -10.42 -8.29
CA SER A 39 10.59 -11.64 -8.11
C SER A 39 9.17 -11.32 -7.61
N THR A 40 8.20 -12.15 -7.99
CA THR A 40 6.80 -12.01 -7.56
C THR A 40 6.65 -11.87 -6.06
N ASN A 41 7.36 -12.69 -5.27
CA ASN A 41 7.29 -12.63 -3.81
C ASN A 41 7.75 -11.26 -3.27
N THR A 42 8.79 -10.69 -3.87
CA THR A 42 9.27 -9.33 -3.51
C THR A 42 8.23 -8.28 -3.88
N LEU A 43 7.62 -8.36 -5.07
CA LEU A 43 6.56 -7.44 -5.48
C LEU A 43 5.34 -7.52 -4.55
N VAL A 44 4.92 -8.73 -4.18
CA VAL A 44 3.78 -8.94 -3.27
C VAL A 44 4.08 -8.39 -1.88
N ARG A 45 5.31 -8.60 -1.37
CA ARG A 45 5.74 -8.01 -0.11
C ARG A 45 5.70 -6.48 -0.16
N ASN A 46 6.30 -5.88 -1.19
CA ASN A 46 6.29 -4.42 -1.38
C ASN A 46 4.86 -3.88 -1.45
N ALA A 47 3.97 -4.56 -2.19
CA ALA A 47 2.57 -4.15 -2.29
C ALA A 47 1.84 -4.22 -0.95
N ARG A 48 2.13 -5.22 -0.11
CA ARG A 48 1.55 -5.33 1.25
C ARG A 48 2.02 -4.19 2.15
N GLU A 49 3.32 -3.90 2.16
CA GLU A 49 3.89 -2.77 2.92
C GLU A 49 3.28 -1.43 2.47
N LEU A 50 3.17 -1.20 1.15
CA LEU A 50 2.52 -0.01 0.60
C LEU A 50 1.03 0.07 0.94
N SER A 51 0.32 -1.07 0.96
CA SER A 51 -1.12 -1.07 1.30
C SER A 51 -1.38 -0.56 2.72
N VAL A 52 -0.46 -0.82 3.67
CA VAL A 52 -0.56 -0.31 5.05
C VAL A 52 -0.36 1.20 5.07
N LEU A 53 0.66 1.70 4.37
CA LEU A 53 0.90 3.14 4.26
C LEU A 53 -0.31 3.87 3.68
N TYR A 54 -0.84 3.38 2.56
CA TYR A 54 -1.98 4.03 1.91
C TYR A 54 -3.25 3.91 2.75
N GLN A 55 -3.47 2.79 3.46
CA GLN A 55 -4.57 2.68 4.40
C GLN A 55 -4.44 3.71 5.53
N TRP A 56 -3.24 3.88 6.08
CA TRP A 56 -2.96 4.86 7.12
C TRP A 56 -3.21 6.30 6.65
N LEU A 57 -2.74 6.64 5.44
CA LEU A 57 -2.98 7.94 4.81
C LEU A 57 -4.48 8.22 4.68
N THR A 58 -5.25 7.25 4.18
CA THR A 58 -6.71 7.38 4.04
C THR A 58 -7.39 7.56 5.41
N THR A 59 -7.05 6.74 6.41
CA THR A 59 -7.65 6.83 7.75
C THR A 59 -7.40 8.19 8.40
N HIS A 60 -6.21 8.76 8.21
CA HIS A 60 -5.83 10.06 8.78
C HIS A 60 -6.17 11.25 7.87
N LYS A 61 -6.81 11.01 6.72
CA LYS A 61 -7.13 12.03 5.71
C LYS A 61 -5.90 12.84 5.28
N ILE A 62 -4.76 12.17 5.14
CA ILE A 62 -3.49 12.78 4.74
C ILE A 62 -3.32 12.62 3.23
N GLU A 63 -3.18 13.74 2.54
CA GLU A 63 -2.82 13.75 1.11
C GLU A 63 -1.29 13.68 0.97
N LEU A 64 -0.81 12.58 0.38
CA LEU A 64 0.61 12.25 0.33
C LEU A 64 1.42 13.28 -0.47
N THR A 65 0.92 13.72 -1.61
CA THR A 65 1.61 14.66 -2.50
C THR A 65 1.86 15.99 -1.80
N SER A 66 0.85 16.50 -1.09
CA SER A 66 0.90 17.71 -0.29
C SER A 66 1.95 17.59 0.81
N LYS A 67 2.03 16.43 1.48
CA LYS A 67 3.07 16.19 2.49
C LYS A 67 4.46 16.12 1.88
N LEU A 68 4.62 15.50 0.70
CA LEU A 68 5.93 15.37 0.04
C LEU A 68 6.46 16.70 -0.51
N LEU A 69 5.57 17.59 -0.95
CA LEU A 69 5.94 18.88 -1.52
C LEU A 69 6.01 20.01 -0.47
N ALA A 70 5.50 19.79 0.75
CA ALA A 70 5.46 20.82 1.79
C ALA A 70 6.86 21.13 2.37
N PRO A 71 7.16 22.41 2.67
CA PRO A 71 8.38 22.81 3.38
C PRO A 71 8.50 22.18 4.78
N LYS A 72 7.35 21.89 5.41
CA LYS A 72 7.23 21.13 6.65
C LYS A 72 6.27 19.97 6.40
N SER A 73 6.84 18.78 6.30
CA SER A 73 6.16 17.53 5.93
C SER A 73 5.51 16.86 7.16
N LEU A 74 5.46 15.52 7.16
CA LEU A 74 5.04 14.68 8.29
C LEU A 74 5.77 15.10 9.57
N THR A 75 5.00 15.28 10.64
CA THR A 75 5.51 15.68 11.95
C THR A 75 5.98 14.47 12.76
N GLU A 76 6.71 14.69 13.85
CA GLU A 76 7.09 13.61 14.77
C GLU A 76 5.86 12.89 15.35
N ALA A 77 4.78 13.62 15.62
CA ALA A 77 3.51 13.06 16.07
C ALA A 77 2.88 12.15 15.00
N ASP A 78 2.90 12.57 13.72
CA ASP A 78 2.40 11.74 12.61
C ASP A 78 3.19 10.42 12.50
N ILE A 79 4.52 10.49 12.68
CA ILE A 79 5.40 9.34 12.48
C ILE A 79 5.41 8.43 13.71
N LYS A 80 5.85 8.93 14.86
CA LYS A 80 6.03 8.12 16.08
C LYS A 80 4.72 7.81 16.78
N GLY A 81 3.77 8.75 16.74
CA GLY A 81 2.48 8.60 17.41
C GLY A 81 1.44 7.83 16.61
N SER A 82 1.66 7.59 15.31
CA SER A 82 0.63 6.99 14.46
C SER A 82 1.17 6.05 13.36
N LEU A 83 2.00 6.52 12.43
CA LEU A 83 2.43 5.71 11.28
C LEU A 83 3.20 4.46 11.70
N ILE A 84 4.14 4.57 12.66
CA ILE A 84 4.90 3.42 13.14
C ILE A 84 3.99 2.35 13.73
N GLU A 85 2.96 2.74 14.49
CA GLU A 85 2.00 1.79 15.05
C GLU A 85 1.20 1.10 13.95
N ALA A 86 0.78 1.84 12.93
CA ALA A 86 0.09 1.25 11.78
C ALA A 86 0.98 0.26 11.01
N LEU A 87 2.27 0.54 10.88
CA LEU A 87 3.25 -0.34 10.22
C LEU A 87 3.62 -1.58 11.06
N ARG A 88 3.48 -1.51 12.40
CA ARG A 88 3.70 -2.64 13.32
C ARG A 88 2.56 -3.65 13.32
N LEU A 89 1.35 -3.24 12.91
CA LEU A 89 0.22 -4.14 12.81
C LEU A 89 0.48 -5.16 11.69
N ASP A 90 0.75 -6.40 12.11
CA ASP A 90 1.00 -7.50 11.20
C ASP A 90 -0.28 -7.79 10.39
N GLN A 91 -0.28 -7.42 9.10
CA GLN A 91 -1.42 -7.62 8.20
C GLN A 91 -1.58 -9.09 7.76
N THR A 92 -0.87 -10.02 8.39
CA THR A 92 -0.95 -11.46 8.13
C THR A 92 -2.32 -12.06 8.44
N ASN A 93 -3.21 -11.34 9.13
CA ASN A 93 -4.51 -11.83 9.60
C ASN A 93 -5.74 -11.00 9.20
N SER A 94 -5.79 -10.45 7.98
CA SER A 94 -7.10 -10.18 7.37
C SER A 94 -7.71 -11.50 6.85
N LYS A 95 -7.98 -12.44 7.76
CA LYS A 95 -8.94 -13.52 7.49
C LYS A 95 -10.30 -12.87 7.35
N THR A 96 -10.93 -13.16 6.23
CA THR A 96 -12.34 -12.98 5.92
C THR A 96 -13.22 -13.24 7.16
N SER A 97 -13.70 -12.20 7.82
CA SER A 97 -14.99 -12.27 8.52
C SER A 97 -16.04 -11.91 7.48
N ALA A 98 -16.47 -12.92 6.73
CA ALA A 98 -17.75 -12.88 6.06
C ALA A 98 -18.80 -13.26 7.13
N VAL A 99 -19.61 -12.30 7.51
CA VAL A 99 -20.94 -12.53 8.11
C VAL A 99 -21.94 -12.52 6.97
#